data_AF-A0A956HAR3-F1
#
_entry.id   AF-A0A956HAR3-F1
#
_cell.length_a   1.000
_cell.length_b   1.000
_cell.length_c   1.000
_cell.angle_alpha   90.00
_cell.angle_beta   90.00
_cell.angle_gamma   90.00
#
_symmetry.space_group_name_H-M   'P 1'
#
loop_
_entity.id
_entity.type
_entity.pdbx_description
1 polymer ?
#
loop_
_entity_poly.entity_id
_entity_poly.type
_entity_poly.pdbx_seq_one_letter_code
_entity_poly.pdbx_strand_id
1 'polypeptide(L)'
;MTASTEGATDTAATTDSGPTSLDTGSETGHQTTAGGDTDGSKPDLGAAPDEHCANPGPWPLPEAPLLELPRFVAHSYIDLDQIGWMTKFRSSVGHDYSDAFERCRSMKHYAYPIDEVDWGAVELYAPVAGEVIVVEQERYGSRVQLRSTLHPEIDFVLFHVDLMGPLAPGATIAAGELLGTHYGDQTYSDIAAATTVDGAWRLISWFELMTDDLLAVLQARGGISSPSDIIITQAERDAMALCCTNGQFDDPEELSDWVPLDAGNLAQPTRLGLATLDDDDGRLR
;
A
#
# COMPACT_ATOMS: atom_id res chain seq x y z
N MET A 1 19.13 -30.15 -36.94
CA MET A 1 19.02 -28.70 -37.22
C MET A 1 19.17 -28.01 -35.87
N THR A 2 20.39 -28.03 -35.35
CA THR A 2 21.43 -26.96 -35.43
C THR A 2 21.19 -25.90 -34.36
N ALA A 3 21.86 -26.15 -33.24
CA ALA A 3 22.16 -25.19 -32.19
C ALA A 3 23.32 -24.26 -32.61
N SER A 4 23.36 -23.13 -31.91
CA SER A 4 24.36 -22.06 -31.79
C SER A 4 25.81 -22.42 -32.12
N THR A 5 26.59 -21.48 -32.69
CA THR A 5 27.66 -20.75 -31.94
C THR A 5 28.40 -19.75 -32.82
N GLU A 6 28.88 -18.72 -32.14
CA GLU A 6 29.70 -17.59 -32.58
C GLU A 6 31.10 -18.01 -33.07
N GLY A 7 31.73 -17.14 -33.87
CA GLY A 7 33.14 -17.20 -34.25
C GLY A 7 33.78 -15.81 -34.12
N ALA A 8 34.77 -15.73 -33.25
CA ALA A 8 35.52 -14.54 -32.86
C ALA A 8 36.68 -14.19 -33.80
N THR A 9 37.02 -12.90 -33.86
CA THR A 9 38.28 -12.26 -34.31
C THR A 9 38.22 -10.80 -33.81
N ASP A 10 39.24 -10.05 -33.40
CA ASP A 10 40.68 -10.20 -33.34
C ASP A 10 41.24 -9.12 -32.39
N THR A 11 42.47 -9.38 -31.96
CA THR A 11 43.52 -8.69 -31.23
C THR A 11 43.62 -7.14 -31.24
N ALA A 12 44.16 -6.62 -30.14
CA ALA A 12 44.56 -5.24 -29.83
C ALA A 12 45.81 -4.71 -30.58
N ALA A 13 45.92 -3.38 -30.76
CA ALA A 13 47.16 -2.60 -30.62
C ALA A 13 46.98 -1.06 -30.80
N THR A 14 47.37 -0.33 -29.75
CA THR A 14 48.11 0.97 -29.63
C THR A 14 48.31 1.93 -30.82
N THR A 15 48.19 3.25 -30.54
CA THR A 15 49.18 4.38 -30.68
C THR A 15 48.49 5.70 -30.26
N ASP A 16 48.81 6.33 -29.13
CA ASP A 16 49.81 7.41 -28.90
C ASP A 16 49.95 8.49 -29.99
N SER A 17 49.67 9.75 -29.62
CA SER A 17 50.17 11.01 -30.19
C SER A 17 49.67 12.19 -29.33
N GLY A 18 50.58 12.80 -28.56
CA GLY A 18 50.32 14.00 -27.74
C GLY A 18 50.24 15.34 -28.53
N PRO A 19 50.87 16.42 -28.03
CA PRO A 19 50.20 17.42 -27.19
C PRO A 19 50.29 18.86 -27.76
N THR A 20 49.43 19.78 -27.30
CA THR A 20 49.68 21.25 -27.39
C THR A 20 48.89 22.00 -26.31
N SER A 21 49.60 22.60 -25.35
CA SER A 21 49.75 24.05 -25.12
C SER A 21 48.53 24.71 -24.43
N LEU A 22 48.60 25.02 -23.13
CA LEU A 22 48.95 26.35 -22.57
C LEU A 22 48.19 27.50 -23.25
N ASP A 23 47.23 28.13 -22.55
CA ASP A 23 47.47 29.44 -21.92
C ASP A 23 46.28 29.92 -21.07
N THR A 24 46.62 30.85 -20.18
CA THR A 24 45.93 31.59 -19.13
C THR A 24 44.62 32.29 -19.47
N GLY A 25 43.84 32.63 -18.43
CA GLY A 25 42.91 33.76 -18.51
C GLY A 25 41.75 33.73 -17.52
N SER A 26 41.98 34.23 -16.31
CA SER A 26 40.93 34.79 -15.45
C SER A 26 40.39 36.06 -16.10
N GLU A 27 39.06 36.25 -16.18
CA GLU A 27 38.35 37.45 -15.71
C GLU A 27 36.84 37.42 -15.99
N THR A 28 36.09 37.64 -14.91
CA THR A 28 34.88 38.46 -14.74
C THR A 28 33.94 38.74 -15.92
N GLY A 29 32.63 38.51 -15.66
CA GLY A 29 31.66 39.60 -15.80
C GLY A 29 30.44 39.37 -16.70
N HIS A 30 29.29 39.44 -16.04
CA HIS A 30 28.07 40.14 -16.47
C HIS A 30 26.98 39.37 -17.27
N GLN A 31 25.79 39.39 -16.63
CA GLN A 31 24.46 39.04 -17.12
C GLN A 31 24.05 39.81 -18.38
N THR A 32 23.25 39.15 -19.23
CA THR A 32 22.01 39.57 -19.94
C THR A 32 21.82 38.57 -21.08
N THR A 33 20.67 38.01 -21.47
CA THR A 33 19.24 38.25 -21.26
C THR A 33 18.47 37.04 -21.80
N ALA A 34 17.30 36.79 -21.22
CA ALA A 34 16.14 36.02 -21.69
C ALA A 34 16.18 35.34 -23.09
N GLY A 35 15.93 34.03 -23.07
CA GLY A 35 15.36 33.25 -24.16
C GLY A 35 14.74 32.01 -23.52
N GLY A 36 13.41 31.93 -23.49
CA GLY A 36 12.69 30.81 -22.89
C GLY A 36 12.86 29.54 -23.70
N ASP A 37 13.01 28.42 -23.00
CA ASP A 37 12.52 27.13 -23.48
C ASP A 37 11.91 26.41 -22.28
N THR A 38 10.60 26.18 -22.39
CA THR A 38 9.84 25.30 -21.52
C THR A 38 10.15 23.88 -21.94
N ASP A 39 11.18 23.27 -21.34
CA ASP A 39 11.34 21.82 -21.40
C ASP A 39 10.91 21.22 -20.06
N GLY A 40 9.86 20.42 -20.14
CA GLY A 40 9.25 19.69 -19.04
C GLY A 40 10.19 18.60 -18.53
N SER A 41 11.24 19.01 -17.84
CA SER A 41 12.08 18.09 -17.09
C SER A 41 11.23 17.49 -15.97
N LYS A 42 10.86 16.21 -16.15
CA LYS A 42 10.35 15.36 -15.05
C LYS A 42 11.25 15.55 -13.83
N PRO A 43 10.70 15.60 -12.60
CA PRO A 43 11.54 15.65 -11.42
C PRO A 43 12.50 14.46 -11.43
N ASP A 44 13.78 14.74 -11.16
CA ASP A 44 14.82 13.74 -10.96
C ASP A 44 14.38 12.84 -9.79
N LEU A 45 13.95 11.60 -10.10
CA LEU A 45 13.40 10.65 -9.12
C LEU A 45 14.46 10.01 -8.22
N GLY A 46 15.69 10.55 -8.19
CA GLY A 46 16.78 10.01 -7.38
C GLY A 46 17.31 8.69 -7.92
N ALA A 47 18.44 8.24 -7.36
CA ALA A 47 19.02 6.95 -7.69
C ALA A 47 18.03 5.81 -7.40
N ALA A 48 18.05 4.76 -8.23
CA ALA A 48 17.26 3.55 -8.02
C ALA A 48 17.55 2.96 -6.62
N PRO A 49 16.59 2.31 -5.95
CA PRO A 49 16.87 1.55 -4.75
C PRO A 49 17.53 0.22 -5.15
N ASP A 50 18.79 0.25 -5.59
CA ASP A 50 19.56 -0.94 -5.96
C ASP A 50 20.76 -1.23 -5.03
N GLU A 51 21.06 -0.36 -4.05
CA GLU A 51 22.12 -0.65 -3.06
C GLU A 51 21.63 -1.02 -1.65
N HIS A 52 20.36 -0.81 -1.28
CA HIS A 52 19.90 -1.01 0.10
C HIS A 52 19.08 -2.28 0.38
N CYS A 53 18.42 -2.86 -0.62
CA CYS A 53 17.57 -4.04 -0.42
C CYS A 53 17.95 -5.16 -1.39
N ALA A 54 18.15 -6.38 -0.88
CA ALA A 54 18.63 -7.51 -1.67
C ALA A 54 17.60 -8.07 -2.68
N ASN A 55 16.39 -7.51 -2.75
CA ASN A 55 15.34 -8.05 -3.61
C ASN A 55 14.29 -7.02 -4.06
N PRO A 56 14.59 -6.10 -5.00
CA PRO A 56 13.56 -5.64 -5.89
C PRO A 56 13.51 -6.61 -7.06
N GLY A 57 12.33 -7.15 -7.38
CA GLY A 57 12.14 -7.69 -8.73
C GLY A 57 12.33 -6.58 -9.79
N PRO A 58 11.98 -6.82 -11.07
CA PRO A 58 12.23 -5.84 -12.12
C PRO A 58 11.72 -4.43 -11.76
N TRP A 59 12.61 -3.44 -11.93
CA TRP A 59 12.41 -2.01 -11.69
C TRP A 59 12.82 -1.22 -12.94
N PRO A 60 12.13 -0.13 -13.32
CA PRO A 60 10.87 0.36 -12.75
C PRO A 60 9.71 -0.61 -12.98
N LEU A 61 8.75 -0.65 -12.06
CA LEU A 61 7.48 -1.31 -12.32
C LEU A 61 6.65 -0.51 -13.34
N PRO A 62 5.65 -1.15 -13.99
CA PRO A 62 4.70 -0.42 -14.82
C PRO A 62 4.07 0.74 -14.04
N GLU A 63 3.97 1.90 -14.66
CA GLU A 63 3.24 3.03 -14.07
C GLU A 63 1.76 2.64 -13.94
N ALA A 64 1.22 2.70 -12.72
CA ALA A 64 -0.19 2.45 -12.52
C ALA A 64 -1.00 3.57 -13.20
N PRO A 65 -2.04 3.25 -13.98
CA PRO A 65 -2.88 4.28 -14.55
C PRO A 65 -3.62 5.05 -13.46
N LEU A 66 -3.87 6.32 -13.73
CA LEU A 66 -4.75 7.13 -12.90
C LEU A 66 -6.15 6.52 -12.92
N LEU A 67 -6.69 6.25 -11.74
CA LEU A 67 -8.04 5.74 -11.57
C LEU A 67 -8.94 6.87 -11.08
N GLU A 68 -10.07 7.07 -11.77
CA GLU A 68 -11.19 7.81 -11.20
C GLU A 68 -11.99 6.84 -10.33
N LEU A 69 -11.81 6.94 -9.02
CA LEU A 69 -12.42 6.01 -8.07
C LEU A 69 -13.84 6.45 -7.67
N PRO A 70 -14.83 5.53 -7.66
CA PRO A 70 -16.16 5.84 -7.19
C PRO A 70 -16.17 6.00 -5.66
N ARG A 71 -16.88 7.03 -5.17
CA ARG A 71 -17.11 7.25 -3.73
C ARG A 71 -18.49 6.72 -3.36
N PHE A 72 -18.57 5.46 -2.92
CA PHE A 72 -19.85 4.76 -2.73
C PHE A 72 -19.93 3.93 -1.44
N VAL A 73 -18.82 3.77 -0.71
CA VAL A 73 -18.79 3.03 0.54
C VAL A 73 -19.36 3.90 1.66
N ALA A 74 -20.55 3.53 2.14
CA ALA A 74 -21.28 4.28 3.17
C ALA A 74 -21.18 3.66 4.58
N HIS A 75 -20.63 2.45 4.70
CA HIS A 75 -20.49 1.75 5.97
C HIS A 75 -19.01 1.48 6.28
N SER A 76 -18.63 1.71 7.53
CA SER A 76 -17.32 1.26 8.02
C SER A 76 -17.28 -0.27 8.04
N TYR A 77 -16.13 -0.86 7.77
CA TYR A 77 -15.94 -2.30 7.92
C TYR A 77 -15.71 -2.72 9.39
N ILE A 78 -15.50 -1.75 10.28
CA ILE A 78 -15.15 -1.96 11.68
C ILE A 78 -15.88 -0.94 12.55
N ASP A 79 -16.23 -1.32 13.78
CA ASP A 79 -16.80 -0.39 14.76
C ASP A 79 -15.81 0.73 15.11
N LEU A 80 -16.01 1.89 14.48
CA LEU A 80 -15.10 3.04 14.63
C LEU A 80 -15.06 3.58 16.05
N ASP A 81 -16.11 3.41 16.86
CA ASP A 81 -16.13 3.92 18.24
C ASP A 81 -15.11 3.19 19.12
N GLN A 82 -14.67 1.99 18.70
CA GLN A 82 -13.66 1.20 19.41
C GLN A 82 -12.24 1.37 18.86
N ILE A 83 -12.05 2.09 17.74
CA ILE A 83 -10.75 2.21 17.06
C ILE A 83 -10.11 3.55 17.35
N GLY A 84 -8.86 3.55 17.82
CA GLY A 84 -8.09 4.77 18.12
C GLY A 84 -7.18 5.21 16.98
N TRP A 85 -6.65 4.26 16.20
CA TRP A 85 -5.68 4.54 15.15
C TRP A 85 -5.94 3.70 13.91
N MET A 86 -5.55 4.22 12.75
CA MET A 86 -5.48 3.46 11.52
C MET A 86 -4.18 3.74 10.77
N THR A 87 -3.68 2.76 10.05
CA THR A 87 -2.44 2.93 9.27
C THR A 87 -2.70 3.63 7.96
N LYS A 88 -1.64 4.29 7.45
CA LYS A 88 -1.61 4.83 6.11
C LYS A 88 -1.54 3.70 5.08
N PHE A 89 -2.13 3.96 3.92
CA PHE A 89 -1.90 3.18 2.71
C PHE A 89 -0.42 3.32 2.28
N ARG A 90 0.20 2.22 1.84
CA ARG A 90 1.66 2.11 1.59
C ARG A 90 2.51 2.24 2.86
N SER A 91 2.03 1.72 3.99
CA SER A 91 2.76 1.74 5.27
C SER A 91 3.80 0.62 5.39
N SER A 92 4.67 0.73 6.39
CA SER A 92 5.56 -0.33 6.89
C SER A 92 4.94 -1.19 8.00
N VAL A 93 3.63 -1.04 8.25
CA VAL A 93 2.93 -1.78 9.31
C VAL A 93 2.44 -3.13 8.79
N GLY A 94 2.52 -4.16 9.64
CA GLY A 94 2.15 -5.53 9.27
C GLY A 94 3.18 -6.16 8.33
N HIS A 95 2.74 -6.57 7.14
CA HIS A 95 3.58 -7.23 6.14
C HIS A 95 3.36 -6.66 4.73
N ASP A 96 4.22 -7.05 3.78
CA ASP A 96 4.08 -6.67 2.37
C ASP A 96 2.75 -7.20 1.83
N TYR A 97 1.99 -6.29 1.22
CA TYR A 97 0.75 -6.62 0.52
C TYR A 97 0.69 -5.81 -0.76
N SER A 98 1.74 -5.96 -1.57
CA SER A 98 1.91 -5.26 -2.82
C SER A 98 1.08 -5.88 -3.95
N ASP A 99 0.79 -5.07 -4.96
CA ASP A 99 0.11 -5.49 -6.19
C ASP A 99 1.11 -5.63 -7.35
N ALA A 100 0.62 -5.63 -8.59
CA ALA A 100 1.48 -5.74 -9.77
C ALA A 100 2.29 -4.47 -10.10
N PHE A 101 1.98 -3.34 -9.46
CA PHE A 101 2.46 -2.01 -9.80
C PHE A 101 3.37 -1.42 -8.71
N GLU A 102 3.34 -1.98 -7.51
CA GLU A 102 4.15 -1.55 -6.38
C GLU A 102 4.87 -2.73 -5.70
N ARG A 103 5.88 -2.48 -4.86
CA ARG A 103 6.61 -3.52 -4.12
C ARG A 103 6.90 -3.09 -2.69
N CYS A 104 7.02 -4.07 -1.81
CA CYS A 104 7.51 -3.93 -0.44
C CYS A 104 6.85 -2.76 0.29
N ARG A 105 5.52 -2.87 0.44
CA ARG A 105 4.70 -1.91 1.17
C ARG A 105 3.36 -2.55 1.50
N SER A 106 2.76 -2.16 2.60
CA SER A 106 1.42 -2.65 2.93
C SER A 106 0.39 -1.77 2.27
N MET A 107 -0.34 -2.34 1.30
CA MET A 107 -1.46 -1.68 0.62
C MET A 107 -2.80 -1.95 1.36
N LYS A 108 -2.71 -2.24 2.66
CA LYS A 108 -3.85 -2.44 3.56
C LYS A 108 -3.97 -1.25 4.52
N HIS A 109 -5.13 -1.12 5.14
CA HIS A 109 -5.31 -0.28 6.32
C HIS A 109 -5.55 -1.16 7.54
N TYR A 110 -4.65 -1.10 8.52
CA TYR A 110 -4.79 -1.77 9.80
C TYR A 110 -5.47 -0.83 10.80
N ALA A 111 -6.31 -1.37 11.67
CA ALA A 111 -6.99 -0.67 12.74
C ALA A 111 -6.44 -1.11 14.11
N TYR A 112 -6.21 -0.13 14.97
CA TYR A 112 -5.75 -0.34 16.34
C TYR A 112 -6.83 0.15 17.31
N PRO A 113 -7.40 -0.74 18.14
CA PRO A 113 -8.39 -0.38 19.15
C PRO A 113 -7.88 0.66 20.16
N ILE A 114 -8.76 1.50 20.69
CA ILE A 114 -8.42 2.36 21.83
C ILE A 114 -8.03 1.50 23.04
N ASP A 115 -7.33 2.09 24.01
CA ASP A 115 -6.97 1.41 25.25
C ASP A 115 -8.22 0.83 25.94
N GLU A 116 -8.01 -0.23 26.72
CA GLU A 116 -9.05 -0.97 27.46
C GLU A 116 -10.13 -1.70 26.63
N VAL A 117 -10.18 -1.52 25.31
CA VAL A 117 -11.02 -2.34 24.43
C VAL A 117 -10.47 -3.76 24.36
N ASP A 118 -11.35 -4.75 24.50
CA ASP A 118 -11.05 -6.12 24.15
C ASP A 118 -11.02 -6.26 22.63
N TRP A 119 -9.85 -6.54 22.07
CA TRP A 119 -9.64 -6.63 20.63
C TRP A 119 -10.52 -7.71 19.99
N GLY A 120 -10.85 -8.77 20.74
CA GLY A 120 -11.72 -9.86 20.27
C GLY A 120 -13.20 -9.50 20.24
N ALA A 121 -13.58 -8.36 20.84
CA ALA A 121 -14.96 -7.88 20.90
C ALA A 121 -15.28 -6.81 19.86
N VAL A 122 -14.28 -6.33 19.11
CA VAL A 122 -14.46 -5.30 18.09
C VAL A 122 -15.24 -5.90 16.92
N GLU A 123 -16.41 -5.31 16.60
CA GLU A 123 -17.30 -5.82 15.56
C GLU A 123 -16.81 -5.45 14.15
N LEU A 124 -16.95 -6.41 13.22
CA LEU A 124 -16.58 -6.28 11.82
C LEU A 124 -17.80 -6.44 10.92
N TYR A 125 -17.95 -5.52 9.98
CA TYR A 125 -19.11 -5.33 9.14
C TYR A 125 -18.74 -5.39 7.66
N ALA A 126 -19.69 -5.77 6.81
CA ALA A 126 -19.54 -5.63 5.37
C ALA A 126 -19.58 -4.15 4.95
N PRO A 127 -18.53 -3.59 4.33
CA PRO A 127 -18.50 -2.17 3.96
C PRO A 127 -19.49 -1.84 2.83
N VAL A 128 -19.88 -2.85 2.05
CA VAL A 128 -20.75 -2.73 0.87
C VAL A 128 -21.70 -3.92 0.78
N ALA A 129 -22.81 -3.75 0.06
CA ALA A 129 -23.61 -4.89 -0.38
C ALA A 129 -22.87 -5.62 -1.50
N GLY A 130 -22.83 -6.94 -1.44
CA GLY A 130 -21.95 -7.72 -2.29
C GLY A 130 -22.19 -9.21 -2.30
N GLU A 131 -21.44 -9.90 -3.15
CA GLU A 131 -21.31 -11.35 -3.15
C GLU A 131 -19.98 -11.73 -2.47
N VAL A 132 -20.03 -12.67 -1.54
CA VAL A 132 -18.83 -13.31 -1.00
C VAL A 132 -18.22 -14.18 -2.10
N ILE A 133 -17.00 -13.87 -2.51
CA ILE A 133 -16.30 -14.63 -3.56
C ILE A 133 -15.20 -15.53 -3.00
N VAL A 134 -14.66 -15.21 -1.83
CA VAL A 134 -13.69 -16.03 -1.12
C VAL A 134 -13.97 -15.99 0.38
N VAL A 135 -13.90 -17.17 1.02
CA VAL A 135 -13.78 -17.31 2.48
C VAL A 135 -12.66 -18.31 2.72
N GLU A 136 -11.57 -17.86 3.35
CA GLU A 136 -10.42 -18.69 3.66
C GLU A 136 -10.11 -18.63 5.16
N GLN A 137 -9.87 -19.78 5.77
CA GLN A 137 -9.43 -19.86 7.15
C GLN A 137 -7.94 -19.54 7.21
N GLU A 138 -7.58 -18.53 7.99
CA GLU A 138 -6.20 -18.14 8.26
C GLU A 138 -5.79 -18.59 9.68
N ARG A 139 -4.52 -18.38 10.03
CA ARG A 139 -4.00 -18.65 11.38
C ARG A 139 -4.81 -17.90 12.45
N TYR A 140 -5.17 -16.65 12.15
CA TYR A 140 -5.90 -15.75 13.03
C TYR A 140 -7.18 -15.33 12.32
N GLY A 141 -8.28 -16.05 12.56
CA GLY A 141 -9.58 -15.75 11.97
C GLY A 141 -9.71 -16.18 10.50
N SER A 142 -10.68 -15.58 9.82
CA SER A 142 -10.97 -15.83 8.40
C SER A 142 -10.70 -14.58 7.57
N ARG A 143 -10.23 -14.80 6.34
CA ARG A 143 -10.26 -13.81 5.28
C ARG A 143 -11.54 -13.92 4.47
N VAL A 144 -12.22 -12.80 4.31
CA VAL A 144 -13.47 -12.69 3.55
C VAL A 144 -13.26 -11.71 2.41
N GLN A 145 -13.43 -12.16 1.17
CA GLN A 145 -13.44 -11.30 0.00
C GLN A 145 -14.85 -11.08 -0.52
N LEU A 146 -15.24 -9.82 -0.63
CA LEU A 146 -16.55 -9.36 -1.08
C LEU A 146 -16.42 -8.62 -2.41
N ARG A 147 -17.18 -9.05 -3.42
CA ARG A 147 -17.36 -8.30 -4.65
C ARG A 147 -18.55 -7.36 -4.51
N SER A 148 -18.33 -6.07 -4.72
CA SER A 148 -19.41 -5.08 -4.64
C SER A 148 -20.51 -5.36 -5.67
N THR A 149 -21.77 -5.26 -5.26
CA THR A 149 -22.91 -5.34 -6.19
C THR A 149 -23.02 -4.07 -7.04
N LEU A 150 -22.65 -2.92 -6.48
CA LEU A 150 -22.78 -1.62 -7.16
C LEU A 150 -21.61 -1.35 -8.12
N HIS A 151 -20.42 -1.81 -7.75
CA HIS A 151 -19.17 -1.67 -8.50
C HIS A 151 -18.45 -3.02 -8.57
N PRO A 152 -18.91 -3.98 -9.41
CA PRO A 152 -18.35 -5.33 -9.47
C PRO A 152 -16.87 -5.41 -9.88
N GLU A 153 -16.32 -4.31 -10.37
CA GLU A 153 -14.90 -4.11 -10.64
C GLU A 153 -14.06 -3.84 -9.37
N ILE A 154 -14.70 -3.67 -8.20
CA ILE A 154 -14.05 -3.43 -6.91
C ILE A 154 -14.39 -4.56 -5.94
N ASP A 155 -13.34 -5.22 -5.47
CA ASP A 155 -13.40 -6.23 -4.42
C ASP A 155 -12.82 -5.66 -3.11
N PHE A 156 -13.41 -6.06 -1.98
CA PHE A 156 -12.93 -5.74 -0.63
C PHE A 156 -12.46 -7.03 0.02
N VAL A 157 -11.32 -6.98 0.71
CA VAL A 157 -10.78 -8.10 1.47
C VAL A 157 -10.72 -7.69 2.93
N LEU A 158 -11.46 -8.40 3.79
CA LEU A 158 -11.46 -8.24 5.24
C LEU A 158 -10.64 -9.39 5.83
N PHE A 159 -9.69 -9.08 6.71
CA PHE A 159 -8.80 -10.05 7.32
C PHE A 159 -9.13 -10.24 8.80
N HIS A 160 -8.71 -11.38 9.34
CA HIS A 160 -8.76 -11.67 10.77
C HIS A 160 -10.16 -11.60 11.40
N VAL A 161 -11.17 -12.04 10.65
CA VAL A 161 -12.56 -12.07 11.09
C VAL A 161 -12.86 -13.36 11.86
N ASP A 162 -13.26 -13.26 13.13
CA ASP A 162 -13.95 -14.35 13.83
C ASP A 162 -15.43 -14.33 13.46
N LEU A 163 -15.80 -15.17 12.50
CA LEU A 163 -17.13 -15.18 11.91
C LEU A 163 -18.18 -15.66 12.92
N MET A 164 -19.30 -14.93 13.04
CA MET A 164 -20.40 -15.30 13.94
C MET A 164 -21.16 -16.56 13.49
N GLY A 165 -20.96 -17.00 12.25
CA GLY A 165 -21.60 -18.18 11.69
C GLY A 165 -20.99 -18.59 10.35
N PRO A 166 -21.46 -19.70 9.77
CA PRO A 166 -20.96 -20.18 8.49
C PRO A 166 -21.19 -19.14 7.38
N LEU A 167 -20.11 -18.72 6.74
CA LEU A 167 -20.11 -17.89 5.54
C LEU A 167 -19.44 -18.68 4.40
N ALA A 168 -20.02 -18.63 3.21
CA ALA A 168 -19.52 -19.39 2.06
C ALA A 168 -19.51 -18.53 0.80
N PRO A 169 -18.61 -18.81 -0.16
CA PRO A 169 -18.66 -18.19 -1.48
C PRO A 169 -20.03 -18.36 -2.15
N GLY A 170 -20.49 -17.31 -2.84
CA GLY A 170 -21.82 -17.19 -3.45
C GLY A 170 -22.89 -16.62 -2.50
N ALA A 171 -22.58 -16.40 -1.22
CA ALA A 171 -23.50 -15.73 -0.29
C ALA A 171 -23.64 -14.25 -0.66
N THR A 172 -24.87 -13.73 -0.64
CA THR A 172 -25.13 -12.30 -0.76
C THR A 172 -25.20 -11.65 0.61
N ILE A 173 -24.50 -10.54 0.79
CA ILE A 173 -24.39 -9.80 2.05
C ILE A 173 -24.89 -8.36 1.84
N ALA A 174 -25.60 -7.82 2.82
CA ALA A 174 -26.04 -6.43 2.81
C ALA A 174 -24.92 -5.48 3.30
N ALA A 175 -24.94 -4.23 2.82
CA ALA A 175 -24.05 -3.20 3.35
C ALA A 175 -24.34 -2.96 4.85
N GLY A 176 -23.30 -2.90 5.68
CA GLY A 176 -23.41 -2.75 7.13
C GLY A 176 -23.86 -4.02 7.86
N GLU A 177 -23.93 -5.17 7.19
CA GLU A 177 -24.21 -6.45 7.85
C GLU A 177 -23.04 -6.87 8.75
N LEU A 178 -23.34 -7.26 9.98
CA LEU A 178 -22.37 -7.78 10.94
C LEU A 178 -21.88 -9.17 10.49
N LEU A 179 -20.58 -9.31 10.27
CA LEU A 179 -19.96 -10.57 9.83
C LEU A 179 -19.41 -11.38 11.01
N GLY A 180 -18.86 -10.67 11.99
CA GLY A 180 -17.91 -11.24 12.94
C GLY A 180 -17.46 -10.21 13.95
N THR A 181 -16.57 -10.65 14.82
CA THR A 181 -15.67 -9.76 15.54
C THR A 181 -14.26 -9.92 14.98
N HIS A 182 -13.35 -9.06 15.41
CA HIS A 182 -11.94 -9.25 15.18
C HIS A 182 -11.42 -10.45 16.00
N TYR A 183 -10.43 -11.17 15.48
CA TYR A 183 -9.96 -12.44 16.07
C TYR A 183 -9.41 -12.31 17.50
N GLY A 184 -8.70 -11.23 17.81
CA GLY A 184 -8.08 -11.04 19.12
C GLY A 184 -6.85 -10.13 19.08
N ASP A 185 -6.10 -10.07 20.18
CA ASP A 185 -4.93 -9.18 20.36
C ASP A 185 -3.64 -9.70 19.69
N GLN A 186 -3.70 -10.83 18.97
CA GLN A 186 -2.53 -11.44 18.31
C GLN A 186 -2.24 -10.87 16.92
N THR A 187 -3.18 -10.12 16.35
CA THR A 187 -3.08 -9.46 15.04
C THR A 187 -3.82 -8.13 15.08
N TYR A 188 -3.64 -7.29 14.07
CA TYR A 188 -4.50 -6.11 13.87
C TYR A 188 -5.68 -6.50 13.00
N SER A 189 -6.79 -5.76 13.06
CA SER A 189 -7.83 -5.89 12.04
C SER A 189 -7.41 -5.11 10.81
N ASP A 190 -7.61 -5.64 9.60
CA ASP A 190 -7.28 -4.92 8.37
C ASP A 190 -8.23 -5.13 7.20
N ILE A 191 -8.19 -4.15 6.30
CA ILE A 191 -8.95 -4.11 5.06
C ILE A 191 -8.03 -3.76 3.87
N ALA A 192 -8.27 -4.44 2.75
CA ALA A 192 -7.78 -4.03 1.45
C ALA A 192 -8.95 -3.80 0.48
N ALA A 193 -8.76 -2.91 -0.49
CA ALA A 193 -9.65 -2.75 -1.63
C ALA A 193 -8.85 -2.92 -2.92
N ALA A 194 -9.41 -3.64 -3.88
CA ALA A 194 -8.73 -4.00 -5.11
C ALA A 194 -9.64 -3.76 -6.32
N THR A 195 -9.03 -3.35 -7.43
CA THR A 195 -9.64 -3.40 -8.76
C THR A 195 -8.72 -4.13 -9.73
N THR A 196 -9.16 -4.32 -10.97
CA THR A 196 -8.34 -4.89 -12.04
C THR A 196 -8.03 -3.86 -13.11
N VAL A 197 -6.75 -3.72 -13.43
CA VAL A 197 -6.22 -2.84 -14.47
C VAL A 197 -5.37 -3.68 -15.41
N ASP A 198 -5.70 -3.69 -16.70
CA ASP A 198 -4.98 -4.45 -17.73
C ASP A 198 -4.79 -5.95 -17.38
N GLY A 199 -5.77 -6.52 -16.67
CA GLY A 199 -5.74 -7.92 -16.22
C GLY A 199 -4.86 -8.17 -14.99
N ALA A 200 -4.26 -7.14 -14.41
CA ALA A 200 -3.50 -7.20 -13.18
C ALA A 200 -4.27 -6.53 -12.03
N TRP A 201 -4.05 -7.01 -10.82
CA TRP A 201 -4.66 -6.42 -9.64
C TRP A 201 -4.02 -5.07 -9.33
N ARG A 202 -4.87 -4.11 -8.99
CA ARG A 202 -4.48 -2.79 -8.49
C ARG A 202 -5.13 -2.57 -7.15
N LEU A 203 -4.31 -2.48 -6.10
CA LEU A 203 -4.78 -2.14 -4.76
C LEU A 203 -4.98 -0.63 -4.66
N ILE A 204 -6.05 -0.24 -3.99
CA ILE A 204 -6.48 1.15 -3.81
C ILE A 204 -6.82 1.39 -2.34
N SER A 205 -6.70 2.63 -1.87
CA SER A 205 -7.06 2.94 -0.49
C SER A 205 -8.57 2.84 -0.30
N TRP A 206 -8.99 2.13 0.74
CA TRP A 206 -10.40 2.06 1.15
C TRP A 206 -10.99 3.46 1.45
N PHE A 207 -10.18 4.40 1.95
CA PHE A 207 -10.60 5.78 2.24
C PHE A 207 -10.96 6.57 0.99
N GLU A 208 -10.39 6.23 -0.17
CA GLU A 208 -10.75 6.87 -1.45
C GLU A 208 -12.13 6.44 -1.97
N LEU A 209 -12.65 5.31 -1.47
CA LEU A 209 -13.95 4.77 -1.85
C LEU A 209 -15.10 5.24 -0.95
N MET A 210 -14.78 5.88 0.18
CA MET A 210 -15.78 6.37 1.14
C MET A 210 -16.65 7.46 0.54
N THR A 211 -17.94 7.41 0.83
CA THR A 211 -18.84 8.55 0.64
C THR A 211 -18.41 9.73 1.52
N ASP A 212 -18.86 10.93 1.16
CA ASP A 212 -18.63 12.12 1.97
C ASP A 212 -19.23 11.98 3.38
N ASP A 213 -20.36 11.27 3.52
CA ASP A 213 -21.01 11.03 4.80
C ASP A 213 -20.16 10.14 5.72
N LEU A 214 -19.58 9.04 5.20
CA LEU A 214 -18.71 8.18 6.00
C LEU A 214 -17.39 8.90 6.34
N LEU A 215 -16.82 9.65 5.39
CA LEU A 215 -15.65 10.48 5.65
C LEU A 215 -15.94 11.53 6.74
N ALA A 216 -17.14 12.13 6.74
CA ALA A 216 -17.54 13.11 7.74
C ALA A 216 -17.57 12.52 9.17
N VAL A 217 -17.85 11.22 9.33
CA VAL A 217 -17.74 10.53 10.63
C VAL A 217 -16.30 10.56 11.14
N LEU A 218 -15.32 10.26 10.28
CA LEU A 218 -13.89 10.30 10.64
C LEU A 218 -13.40 11.74 10.87
N GLN A 219 -13.86 12.69 10.05
CA GLN A 219 -13.55 14.12 10.21
C GLN A 219 -14.06 14.66 11.54
N ALA A 220 -15.23 14.20 12.01
CA ALA A 220 -15.79 14.60 13.29
C ALA A 220 -14.92 14.16 14.49
N ARG A 221 -14.11 13.11 14.32
CA ARG A 221 -13.13 12.67 15.32
C ARG A 221 -11.85 13.51 15.29
N GLY A 222 -11.52 14.09 14.13
CA GLY A 222 -10.55 15.18 13.99
C GLY A 222 -9.12 14.75 13.62
N GLY A 223 -8.85 13.45 13.51
CA GLY A 223 -7.56 12.92 13.10
C GLY A 223 -7.36 12.79 11.58
N ILE A 224 -8.45 12.62 10.82
CA ILE A 224 -8.43 12.51 9.35
C ILE A 224 -9.35 13.59 8.78
N SER A 225 -8.80 14.54 8.03
CA SER A 225 -9.57 15.60 7.35
C SER A 225 -9.90 15.23 5.91
N SER A 226 -9.08 14.39 5.28
CA SER A 226 -9.22 13.97 3.89
C SER A 226 -8.59 12.59 3.66
N PRO A 227 -8.97 11.85 2.59
CA PRO A 227 -8.32 10.57 2.28
C PRO A 227 -6.80 10.69 2.12
N SER A 228 -6.29 11.83 1.63
CA SER A 228 -4.84 12.04 1.49
C SER A 228 -4.07 12.06 2.81
N ASP A 229 -4.72 12.34 3.95
CA ASP A 229 -4.04 12.35 5.25
C ASP A 229 -3.59 10.94 5.69
N ILE A 230 -4.23 9.91 5.13
CA ILE A 230 -4.00 8.50 5.43
C ILE A 230 -3.44 7.73 4.24
N ILE A 231 -2.85 8.43 3.27
CA ILE A 231 -2.22 7.83 2.10
C ILE A 231 -0.79 8.36 1.99
N ILE A 232 0.18 7.45 2.00
CA ILE A 232 1.51 7.77 1.48
C ILE A 232 1.40 7.59 -0.03
N THR A 233 1.80 8.59 -0.81
CA THR A 233 1.78 8.47 -2.28
C THR A 233 2.83 7.46 -2.74
N GLN A 234 2.64 6.90 -3.94
CA GLN A 234 3.63 5.98 -4.51
C GLN A 234 5.01 6.66 -4.62
N ALA A 235 5.07 7.90 -5.10
CA ALA A 235 6.32 8.64 -5.24
C ALA A 235 7.00 8.91 -3.88
N GLU A 236 6.24 9.25 -2.83
CA GLU A 236 6.79 9.42 -1.48
C GLU A 236 7.34 8.10 -0.93
N ARG A 237 6.63 6.98 -1.12
CA ARG A 237 7.10 5.68 -0.68
C ARG A 237 8.30 5.21 -1.51
N ASP A 238 8.35 5.47 -2.80
CA ASP A 238 9.49 5.12 -3.66
C ASP A 238 10.75 5.92 -3.26
N ALA A 239 10.59 7.17 -2.82
CA ALA A 239 11.67 7.98 -2.26
C ALA A 239 12.14 7.53 -0.87
N MET A 240 11.31 6.75 -0.17
CA MET A 240 11.56 6.18 1.17
C MET A 240 11.30 4.67 1.17
N ALA A 241 11.98 3.98 0.24
CA ALA A 241 11.76 2.56 -0.03
C ALA A 241 12.03 1.69 1.21
N LEU A 242 11.17 0.71 1.42
CA LEU A 242 11.33 -0.33 2.44
C LEU A 242 12.09 -1.53 1.87
N CYS A 243 12.73 -2.29 2.75
CA CYS A 243 13.29 -3.60 2.44
C CYS A 243 12.37 -4.72 2.94
N CYS A 244 12.24 -5.78 2.14
CA CYS A 244 11.42 -6.93 2.49
C CYS A 244 12.12 -8.25 2.19
N THR A 245 12.00 -9.20 3.11
CA THR A 245 12.43 -10.58 2.97
C THR A 245 11.25 -11.52 3.22
N ASN A 246 10.93 -12.38 2.24
CA ASN A 246 9.82 -13.34 2.32
C ASN A 246 8.46 -12.71 2.67
N GLY A 247 8.17 -11.51 2.15
CA GLY A 247 6.91 -10.79 2.43
C GLY A 247 6.90 -10.05 3.77
N GLN A 248 7.94 -10.15 4.59
CA GLN A 248 8.08 -9.35 5.82
C GLN A 248 8.89 -8.09 5.56
N PHE A 249 8.57 -7.00 6.25
CA PHE A 249 9.44 -5.83 6.31
C PHE A 249 10.69 -6.15 7.15
N ASP A 250 11.86 -5.83 6.59
CA ASP A 250 13.12 -5.85 7.33
C ASP A 250 13.23 -4.60 8.22
N ASP A 251 12.56 -3.52 7.82
CA ASP A 251 12.45 -2.25 8.55
C ASP A 251 11.46 -2.36 9.73
N PRO A 252 11.68 -1.59 10.81
CA PRO A 252 10.70 -1.51 11.90
C PRO A 252 9.41 -0.81 11.45
N GLU A 253 8.31 -1.12 12.12
CA GLU A 253 7.07 -0.35 11.98
C GLU A 253 7.31 1.11 12.38
N GLU A 254 6.94 2.05 11.51
CA GLU A 254 7.14 3.47 11.73
C GLU A 254 5.88 4.09 12.35
N LEU A 255 6.05 4.83 13.45
CA LEU A 255 4.92 5.49 14.10
C LEU A 255 4.24 6.52 13.19
N SER A 256 5.01 7.14 12.27
CA SER A 256 4.50 8.07 11.27
C SER A 256 3.54 7.44 10.26
N ASP A 257 3.49 6.11 10.20
CA ASP A 257 2.58 5.36 9.34
C ASP A 257 1.23 5.09 10.02
N TRP A 258 1.08 5.48 11.29
CA TRP A 258 -0.19 5.50 12.01
C TRP A 258 -0.80 6.90 12.01
N VAL A 259 -2.12 6.96 11.88
CA VAL A 259 -2.92 8.17 12.00
C VAL A 259 -3.89 8.00 13.16
N PRO A 260 -3.83 8.86 14.20
CA PRO A 260 -4.85 8.84 15.25
C PRO A 260 -6.18 9.25 14.64
N LEU A 261 -7.28 8.61 15.03
CA LEU A 261 -8.60 9.00 14.56
C LEU A 261 -9.16 10.18 15.37
N ASP A 262 -8.86 10.25 16.66
CA ASP A 262 -9.27 11.36 17.53
C ASP A 262 -8.20 12.44 17.61
N ALA A 263 -8.62 13.70 17.56
CA ALA A 263 -7.77 14.87 17.82
C ALA A 263 -7.40 14.95 19.32
N GLY A 264 -6.54 14.05 19.80
CA GLY A 264 -6.12 13.97 21.20
C GLY A 264 -4.97 12.99 21.44
N ASN A 265 -4.33 13.09 22.62
CA ASN A 265 -3.26 12.17 23.05
C ASN A 265 -3.86 10.80 23.43
N LEU A 266 -4.21 10.00 22.42
CA LEU A 266 -4.34 8.56 22.61
C LEU A 266 -2.95 7.98 22.89
N ALA A 267 -2.88 6.89 23.67
CA ALA A 267 -1.67 6.12 23.74
C ALA A 267 -1.30 5.67 22.32
N GLN A 268 -0.02 5.81 22.00
CA GLN A 268 0.49 5.41 20.69
C GLN A 268 0.35 3.89 20.56
N PRO A 269 0.09 3.37 19.34
CA PRO A 269 0.07 1.94 19.09
C PRO A 269 1.36 1.30 19.62
N THR A 270 1.24 0.34 20.52
CA THR A 270 2.38 -0.49 20.89
C THR A 270 2.51 -1.59 19.88
N ARG A 271 3.70 -1.73 19.29
CA ARG A 271 4.02 -2.82 18.37
C ARG A 271 3.62 -4.15 19.01
N LEU A 272 2.70 -4.87 18.37
CA LEU A 272 2.51 -6.28 18.67
C LEU A 272 3.84 -6.98 18.42
N GLY A 273 4.42 -7.62 19.44
CA GLY A 273 5.74 -8.25 19.34
C GLY A 273 5.74 -9.25 18.18
N LEU A 274 6.30 -8.83 17.03
CA LEU A 274 6.32 -9.57 15.78
C LEU A 274 7.26 -10.78 15.88
N ALA A 275 6.83 -11.82 16.59
CA ALA A 275 7.27 -13.17 16.33
C ALA A 275 6.43 -13.71 15.17
N THR A 276 6.93 -13.46 13.94
CA THR A 276 6.52 -14.08 12.68
C THR A 276 5.03 -13.95 12.32
N LEU A 277 4.66 -12.84 11.68
CA LEU A 277 3.49 -12.79 10.78
C LEU A 277 3.83 -13.50 9.45
N ASP A 278 4.36 -14.73 9.46
CA ASP A 278 4.71 -15.45 8.23
C ASP A 278 3.52 -16.25 7.65
N ASP A 279 3.48 -16.23 6.32
CA ASP A 279 2.70 -17.02 5.36
C ASP A 279 1.22 -16.67 5.11
N ASP A 280 0.86 -15.38 5.03
CA ASP A 280 -0.23 -14.98 4.12
C ASP A 280 0.35 -14.75 2.72
N ASP A 281 0.76 -15.84 2.07
CA ASP A 281 1.08 -15.87 0.62
C ASP A 281 -0.23 -15.80 -0.20
N GLY A 282 -1.16 -14.96 0.28
CA GLY A 282 -2.51 -14.69 -0.20
C GLY A 282 -2.48 -14.03 -1.56
N ARG A 283 -1.95 -14.75 -2.55
CA ARG A 283 -2.34 -14.58 -3.94
C ARG A 283 -3.81 -14.91 -4.01
N LEU A 284 -4.59 -13.83 -4.08
CA LEU A 284 -6.02 -13.85 -4.30
C LEU A 284 -6.26 -14.64 -5.60
N ARG A 285 -7.09 -15.67 -5.51
CA ARG A 285 -7.37 -16.61 -6.61
C ARG A 285 -8.40 -16.08 -7.59
#